data_AF-A0A9D7N994-F1
#
_entry.id   AF-A0A9D7N994-F1
#
_cell.length_a   1.000
_cell.length_b   1.000
_cell.length_c   1.000
_cell.angle_alpha   90.00
_cell.angle_beta   90.00
_cell.angle_gamma   90.00
#
_symmetry.space_group_name_H-M   'P 1'
#
loop_
_entity.id
_entity.type
_entity.pdbx_description
1 polymer ?
#
loop_
_entity_poly.entity_id
_entity_poly.type
_entity_poly.pdbx_seq_one_letter_code
_entity_poly.pdbx_strand_id
1 'polypeptide(L)'
;MVAVDLDKDGDLDILFPEDGNVDYDLSLFENINGKFAKRYLYAQMYGARTPKFADIDNDKDVDLIVTIGENSPREENEIIKFENIGMENS
;
A
#
# COMPACT_ATOMS: atom_id res chain seq x y z
N MET A 1 7.32 -5.75 -2.85
CA MET A 1 7.63 -4.37 -3.26
C MET A 1 6.92 -4.08 -4.57
N VAL A 2 6.31 -2.91 -4.69
CA VAL A 2 5.64 -2.42 -5.90
C VAL A 2 5.94 -0.92 -6.03
N ALA A 3 6.00 -0.42 -7.25
CA ALA A 3 6.20 0.99 -7.55
C ALA A 3 4.98 1.56 -8.28
N VAL A 4 4.49 2.72 -7.85
CA VAL A 4 3.31 3.40 -8.39
C VAL A 4 3.40 4.89 -8.09
N ASP A 5 2.92 5.74 -9.00
CA ASP A 5 2.77 7.18 -8.77
C ASP A 5 1.48 7.39 -7.96
N LEU A 6 1.60 7.56 -6.64
CA LEU A 6 0.45 7.54 -5.72
C LEU A 6 -0.15 8.94 -5.52
N ASP A 7 0.65 10.00 -5.59
CA ASP A 7 0.21 11.40 -5.49
C ASP A 7 -0.01 12.09 -6.84
N LYS A 8 0.33 11.42 -7.95
CA LYS A 8 0.18 11.94 -9.32
C LYS A 8 1.15 13.09 -9.62
N ASP A 9 2.29 13.14 -8.94
CA ASP A 9 3.33 14.13 -9.21
C ASP A 9 4.25 13.76 -10.39
N GLY A 10 4.09 12.53 -10.90
CA GLY A 10 4.81 12.00 -12.06
C GLY A 10 6.07 11.22 -11.68
N ASP A 11 6.38 11.09 -10.40
CA ASP A 11 7.45 10.27 -9.89
C ASP A 11 6.90 8.98 -9.21
N LEU A 12 7.71 7.91 -9.17
CA LEU A 12 7.23 6.60 -8.70
C LEU A 12 7.56 6.41 -7.22
N ASP A 13 6.53 6.27 -6.40
CA ASP A 13 6.64 5.87 -5.01
C ASP A 13 6.87 4.37 -4.87
N ILE A 14 7.36 3.93 -3.71
CA ILE A 14 7.61 2.52 -3.41
C ILE A 14 6.77 2.07 -2.23
N LEU A 15 5.93 1.06 -2.45
CA LEU A 15 5.30 0.32 -1.36
C LEU A 15 6.07 -0.98 -1.09
N PHE A 16 6.48 -1.14 0.16
CA PHE A 16 7.29 -2.25 0.64
C PHE A 16 6.57 -3.00 1.76
N PRO A 17 6.23 -4.30 1.59
CA PRO A 17 5.79 -5.12 2.69
C PRO A 17 6.98 -5.41 3.61
N GLU A 18 6.86 -5.02 4.88
CA GLU A 18 7.88 -5.30 5.89
C GLU A 18 7.81 -6.78 6.27
N ASP A 19 8.67 -7.59 5.64
CA ASP A 19 8.82 -9.01 5.95
C ASP A 19 9.57 -9.18 7.29
N GLY A 20 9.05 -10.03 8.18
CA GLY A 20 9.71 -10.42 9.44
C GLY A 20 9.25 -9.73 10.73
N ASN A 21 8.30 -8.79 10.67
CA ASN A 21 7.61 -8.28 11.85
C ASN A 21 6.29 -9.04 12.08
N VAL A 22 5.93 -9.25 13.34
CA VAL A 22 4.70 -9.98 13.73
C VAL A 22 3.45 -9.34 13.12
N ASP A 23 3.49 -8.03 12.87
CA ASP A 23 2.36 -7.23 12.40
C ASP A 23 2.26 -7.08 10.87
N TYR A 24 3.28 -7.52 10.10
CA TYR A 24 3.29 -7.50 8.63
C TYR A 24 2.86 -6.16 8.01
N ASP A 25 3.47 -5.07 8.48
CA ASP A 25 3.14 -3.71 8.06
C ASP A 25 3.50 -3.43 6.59
N LEU A 26 2.82 -2.44 6.00
CA LEU A 26 3.16 -1.88 4.70
C LEU A 26 3.81 -0.50 4.88
N SER A 27 5.03 -0.36 4.36
CA SER A 27 5.73 0.92 4.33
C SER A 27 5.67 1.55 2.96
N LEU A 28 5.25 2.82 2.91
CA LEU A 28 5.33 3.65 1.71
C LEU A 28 6.60 4.49 1.79
N PHE A 29 7.27 4.64 0.66
CA PHE A 29 8.37 5.56 0.48
C PHE A 29 7.97 6.49 -0.66
N GLU A 30 7.58 7.70 -0.27
CA GLU A 30 7.26 8.77 -1.21
C GLU A 30 8.56 9.20 -1.88
N ASN A 31 8.57 9.20 -3.19
CA ASN A 31 9.66 9.77 -3.94
C ASN A 31 9.38 11.26 -4.16
N ILE A 32 10.38 12.08 -3.87
CA ILE A 32 10.29 13.53 -4.01
C ILE A 32 11.48 13.95 -4.84
N ASN A 33 11.31 13.94 -6.16
CA ASN A 33 12.35 14.31 -7.12
C ASN A 33 13.65 13.48 -6.95
N GLY A 34 13.51 12.17 -6.77
CA GLY A 34 14.62 11.22 -6.62
C GLY A 34 15.11 11.03 -5.18
N LYS A 35 14.39 11.57 -4.19
CA LYS A 35 14.67 11.37 -2.76
C LYS A 35 13.50 10.66 -2.11
N PHE A 36 13.77 9.53 -1.46
CA PHE A 36 12.72 8.77 -0.78
C PHE A 36 12.53 9.23 0.67
N ALA A 37 11.27 9.53 1.02
CA ALA A 37 10.83 9.81 2.38
C ALA A 37 9.86 8.71 2.85
N LYS A 38 10.15 8.07 3.98
CA LYS A 38 9.25 7.04 4.53
C LYS A 38 7.93 7.67 5.00
N ARG A 39 6.82 7.21 4.44
CA ARG A 39 5.44 7.43 4.88
C ARG A 39 4.92 6.12 5.48
N TYR A 40 4.42 6.17 6.71
CA TYR A 40 3.84 4.97 7.32
C TYR A 40 2.41 4.80 6.85
N LEU A 41 2.12 3.69 6.18
CA LEU A 41 0.75 3.19 6.04
C LEU A 41 0.51 2.24 7.21
N TYR A 42 -0.19 2.73 8.23
CA TYR A 42 -0.51 1.88 9.38
C TYR A 42 -1.62 0.91 8.99
N ALA A 43 -1.24 -0.28 8.56
CA ALA A 43 -2.15 -1.38 8.32
C ALA A 43 -1.54 -2.63 8.95
N GLN A 44 -2.10 -3.05 10.09
CA GLN A 44 -1.74 -4.32 10.74
C GLN A 44 -2.28 -5.45 9.85
N MET A 45 -1.47 -5.89 8.88
CA MET A 45 -1.91 -6.81 7.84
C MET A 45 -1.31 -8.19 8.03
N TYR A 46 -1.65 -8.85 9.13
CA TYR A 46 -1.18 -10.21 9.46
C TYR A 46 -1.35 -11.19 8.29
N GLY A 47 -0.26 -11.61 7.66
CA GLY A 47 -0.32 -12.52 6.51
C GLY A 47 -0.65 -11.83 5.18
N ALA A 48 -0.42 -10.51 5.06
CA ALA A 48 -0.46 -9.80 3.79
C ALA A 48 0.46 -10.46 2.78
N ARG A 49 -0.08 -10.72 1.60
CA ARG A 49 0.67 -11.25 0.46
C ARG A 49 0.94 -10.12 -0.54
N THR A 50 0.65 -10.34 -1.81
CA THR A 50 1.06 -9.44 -2.88
C THR A 50 0.12 -8.23 -2.98
N PRO A 51 0.59 -7.00 -2.69
CA PRO A 51 -0.21 -5.80 -2.94
C PRO A 51 -0.39 -5.57 -4.45
N LYS A 52 -1.55 -5.03 -4.83
CA LYS A 52 -1.88 -4.61 -6.20
C LYS A 52 -2.47 -3.21 -6.18
N PHE A 53 -2.20 -2.45 -7.24
CA PHE A 53 -2.76 -1.12 -7.44
C PHE A 53 -3.68 -1.10 -8.66
N ALA A 54 -4.85 -0.48 -8.51
CA ALA A 54 -5.81 -0.25 -9.58
C ALA A 54 -6.78 0.87 -9.17
N ASP A 55 -7.27 1.63 -10.12
CA ASP A 55 -8.41 2.54 -9.92
C ASP A 55 -9.70 1.68 -9.91
N ILE A 56 -10.23 1.39 -8.72
CA ILE A 56 -11.33 0.42 -8.55
C ILE A 56 -12.68 1.12 -8.58
N ASP A 57 -12.76 2.33 -8.05
CA ASP A 57 -14.00 3.10 -7.97
C ASP A 57 -14.16 4.12 -9.11
N ASN A 58 -13.15 4.22 -9.99
CA ASN A 58 -13.12 5.06 -11.17
C ASN A 58 -13.11 6.57 -10.85
N ASP A 59 -12.45 6.95 -9.74
CA ASP A 59 -12.18 8.34 -9.35
C ASP A 59 -10.84 8.89 -9.89
N LYS A 60 -10.04 8.02 -10.53
CA LYS A 60 -8.70 8.24 -11.11
C LYS A 60 -7.56 8.19 -10.10
N ASP A 61 -7.80 7.86 -8.85
CA ASP A 61 -6.78 7.57 -7.84
C ASP A 61 -6.49 6.06 -7.82
N VAL A 62 -5.24 5.67 -7.60
CA VAL A 62 -4.86 4.25 -7.56
C VAL A 62 -5.10 3.70 -6.16
N ASP A 63 -6.06 2.78 -6.04
CA ASP A 63 -6.36 2.08 -4.80
C ASP A 63 -5.40 0.93 -4.55
N LEU A 64 -5.20 0.61 -3.27
CA LEU A 64 -4.40 -0.54 -2.84
C LEU A 64 -5.31 -1.73 -2.51
N ILE A 65 -5.08 -2.86 -3.19
CA ILE A 65 -5.67 -4.16 -2.86
C ILE A 65 -4.61 -5.04 -2.23
N VAL A 66 -4.94 -5.63 -1.09
CA VAL A 66 -4.09 -6.60 -0.41
C VAL A 66 -4.88 -7.87 -0.13
N THR A 67 -4.33 -9.00 -0.54
CA THR A 67 -4.82 -10.31 -0.13
C THR A 67 -4.15 -10.69 1.18
N ILE A 68 -4.95 -11.04 2.18
CA ILE A 68 -4.48 -11.56 3.47
C ILE A 68 -4.75 -13.06 3.49
N GLY A 69 -3.72 -13.84 3.82
CA GLY A 69 -3.81 -15.31 3.87
C GLY A 69 -3.49 -15.90 5.25
N GLU A 70 -3.06 -17.16 5.23
CA GLU A 70 -2.68 -17.92 6.43
C GLU A 70 -1.79 -17.12 7.40
N ASN A 71 -2.11 -17.22 8.69
CA ASN A 71 -1.60 -16.41 9.82
C ASN A 71 -2.34 -15.09 10.11
N SER A 72 -3.43 -14.76 9.41
CA SER A 72 -4.38 -13.76 9.90
C SER A 72 -5.03 -14.24 11.22
N PRO A 73 -5.23 -13.36 12.22
CA PRO A 73 -5.94 -13.71 13.47
C PRO A 73 -7.39 -14.16 13.24
N ARG A 74 -7.92 -13.97 12.02
CA ARG A 74 -9.25 -14.41 11.62
C ARG A 74 -9.28 -15.81 10.97
N GLU A 75 -8.12 -16.44 10.71
CA GLU A 75 -7.98 -17.75 10.04
C GLU A 75 -8.73 -17.89 8.70
N GLU A 76 -9.02 -16.77 8.03
CA GLU A 76 -9.73 -16.71 6.75
C GLU A 76 -8.89 -15.97 5.71
N ASN A 77 -9.06 -16.33 4.43
CA ASN A 77 -8.49 -15.55 3.32
C ASN A 77 -9.37 -14.33 3.09
N GLU A 78 -8.80 -13.14 3.23
CA GLU A 78 -9.51 -11.87 3.02
C GLU A 78 -8.89 -11.08 1.87
N ILE A 79 -9.72 -10.27 1.21
CA ILE A 79 -9.27 -9.22 0.29
C ILE A 79 -9.66 -7.89 0.93
N ILE A 80 -8.66 -7.06 1.24
CA ILE A 80 -8.87 -5.72 1.75
C ILE A 80 -8.58 -4.72 0.63
N LYS A 81 -9.54 -3.81 0.40
CA LYS A 81 -9.35 -2.58 -0.38
C LYS A 81 -8.99 -1.45 0.59
N PHE A 82 -7.92 -0.72 0.31
CA PHE A 82 -7.65 0.59 0.88
C PHE A 82 -7.90 1.63 -0.21
N GLU A 83 -8.85 2.52 0.07
CA GLU A 83 -9.14 3.67 -0.79
C GLU A 83 -7.97 4.64 -0.76
N ASN A 84 -7.52 5.07 -1.94
CA ASN A 84 -6.70 6.27 -2.04
C ASN A 84 -7.60 7.48 -2.31
N ILE A 85 -7.82 8.32 -1.29
CA ILE A 85 -8.63 9.54 -1.41
C ILE A 85 -7.89 10.71 -2.09
N GLY A 86 -6.74 10.42 -2.71
CA GLY A 86 -5.77 11.38 -3.22
C GLY A 86 -4.92 11.97 -2.09
N MET A 87 -3.65 12.29 -2.40
CA MET A 87 -2.85 13.13 -1.50
C MET A 87 -3.31 14.58 -1.64
N GLU A 88 -3.65 15.22 -0.52
CA GLU A 88 -3.92 16.66 -0.50
C GLU A 88 -2.67 17.39 -0.98
N ASN A 89 -2.72 17.91 -2.21
CA ASN A 89 -1.73 18.82 -2.75
C ASN A 89 -1.54 19.97 -1.74
N SER A 90 -0.39 19.99 -1.05
CA SER A 90 0.03 21.07 -0.15
C SER A 90 0.70 22.20 -0.92
#